data_AF-J3DD31-F1
#
_entry.id   AF-J3DD31-F1
#
_cell.length_a   1.000
_cell.length_b   1.000
_cell.length_c   1.000
_cell.angle_alpha   90.00
_cell.angle_beta   90.00
_cell.angle_gamma   90.00
#
_symmetry.space_group_name_H-M   'P 1'
#
loop_
_entity.id
_entity.type
_entity.pdbx_description
1 polymer ?
#
loop_
_entity_poly.entity_id
_entity_poly.type
_entity_poly.pdbx_seq_one_letter_code
_entity_poly.pdbx_strand_id
1 'polypeptide(L)'
;MNTSQSLAAWIASTSVAAAAALAGPCAHAQTPAPTTPTTPASAPAAAPGAAAPLTRAQGLFGDINPKLAQLTDDVLFGDVWARPGLSQRDRSLVTVSALIALNRPDQLRSHLQRARDNGLTEAELVEAMTHLAFYTGWPNAITASLVAKEVFKKK
;
A
#
# COMPACT_ATOMS: atom_id res chain seq x y z
N MET A 1 -4.47 -49.94 7.91
CA MET A 1 -5.65 -49.24 7.34
C MET A 1 -5.68 -47.82 7.91
N ASN A 2 -4.71 -46.98 7.52
CA ASN A 2 -4.79 -45.87 6.56
C ASN A 2 -5.68 -44.68 7.00
N THR A 3 -5.06 -43.68 7.63
CA THR A 3 -5.61 -42.40 8.09
C THR A 3 -5.28 -41.22 7.15
N SER A 4 -5.13 -41.47 5.85
CA SER A 4 -4.79 -40.44 4.84
C SER A 4 -5.98 -39.93 4.00
N GLN A 5 -7.17 -39.82 4.57
CA GLN A 5 -8.33 -39.24 3.87
C GLN A 5 -8.99 -38.12 4.69
N SER A 6 -8.35 -36.96 4.79
CA SER A 6 -9.04 -35.71 5.19
C SER A 6 -8.30 -34.41 4.81
N LEU A 7 -7.47 -34.42 3.76
CA LEU A 7 -6.73 -33.22 3.32
C LEU A 7 -7.03 -32.79 1.87
N ALA A 8 -8.00 -33.42 1.20
CA ALA A 8 -8.27 -33.20 -0.23
C ALA A 8 -9.67 -32.63 -0.54
N ALA A 9 -10.36 -31.99 0.42
CA ALA A 9 -11.78 -31.59 0.27
C ALA A 9 -12.07 -30.07 0.34
N TRP A 10 -11.07 -29.19 0.20
CA TRP A 10 -11.31 -27.72 0.28
C TRP A 10 -10.86 -26.88 -0.94
N ILE A 11 -10.44 -27.50 -2.07
CA ILE A 11 -9.93 -26.75 -3.25
C ILE A 11 -11.00 -26.48 -4.33
N ALA A 12 -12.29 -26.73 -4.08
CA ALA A 12 -13.32 -26.47 -5.10
C ALA A 12 -14.61 -25.91 -4.51
N SER A 13 -14.69 -24.58 -4.36
CA SER A 13 -15.90 -23.78 -4.61
C SER A 13 -15.76 -22.36 -4.09
N THR A 14 -15.45 -21.43 -4.98
CA THR A 14 -16.06 -20.10 -4.96
C THR A 14 -16.22 -19.65 -6.40
N SER A 15 -17.31 -20.13 -7.03
CA SER A 15 -17.80 -19.57 -8.27
C SER A 15 -18.13 -18.09 -8.08
N VAL A 16 -17.59 -17.28 -8.97
CA VAL A 16 -17.95 -15.88 -9.20
C VAL A 16 -19.44 -15.83 -9.56
N ALA A 17 -20.27 -15.30 -8.66
CA ALA A 17 -21.60 -14.81 -9.01
C ALA A 17 -21.46 -13.32 -9.34
N ALA A 18 -21.41 -13.03 -10.64
CA ALA A 18 -21.45 -11.68 -11.18
C ALA A 18 -22.83 -11.05 -10.90
N ALA A 19 -22.78 -9.82 -10.41
CA ALA A 19 -23.91 -9.00 -10.02
C ALA A 19 -24.78 -8.60 -11.23
N ALA A 20 -26.09 -8.75 -11.06
CA ALA A 20 -27.10 -8.06 -11.86
C ALA A 20 -27.99 -7.27 -10.90
N ALA A 21 -27.75 -5.96 -10.79
CA ALA A 21 -28.66 -5.04 -10.12
C ALA A 21 -28.57 -3.63 -10.73
N LEU A 22 -29.62 -3.30 -11.48
CA LEU A 22 -30.32 -2.02 -11.56
C LEU A 22 -29.56 -0.80 -12.12
N ALA A 23 -29.84 -0.54 -13.40
CA ALA A 23 -29.70 0.77 -14.02
C ALA A 23 -30.70 1.75 -13.39
N GLY A 24 -30.20 2.65 -12.54
CA GLY A 24 -30.90 3.86 -12.12
C GLY A 24 -30.55 5.05 -13.04
N PRO A 25 -31.46 6.03 -13.22
CA PRO A 25 -31.27 7.13 -14.16
C PRO A 25 -30.12 8.08 -13.76
N CYS A 26 -29.35 8.48 -14.76
CA CYS A 26 -28.27 9.46 -14.68
C CYS A 26 -28.78 10.81 -14.14
N ALA A 27 -28.56 11.07 -12.85
CA ALA A 27 -28.68 12.41 -12.30
C ALA A 27 -27.46 13.25 -12.74
N HIS A 28 -27.76 14.40 -13.34
CA HIS A 28 -26.77 15.37 -13.80
C HIS A 28 -25.99 15.93 -12.60
N ALA A 29 -24.73 15.52 -12.46
CA ALA A 29 -23.80 16.13 -11.52
C ALA A 29 -23.40 17.52 -12.04
N GLN A 30 -23.79 18.55 -11.31
CA GLN A 30 -23.42 19.93 -11.55
C GLN A 30 -21.93 20.11 -11.24
N THR A 31 -21.16 20.60 -12.22
CA THR A 31 -19.73 20.87 -12.09
C THR A 31 -19.50 22.08 -11.17
N PRO A 32 -18.72 21.97 -10.08
CA PRO A 32 -18.23 23.15 -9.38
C PRO A 32 -17.21 23.90 -10.24
N ALA A 33 -17.25 25.23 -10.17
CA ALA A 33 -16.39 26.16 -10.90
C ALA A 33 -14.88 25.98 -10.60
N PRO A 34 -13.98 26.34 -11.53
CA PRO A 34 -12.54 26.22 -11.32
C PRO A 34 -12.07 27.20 -10.23
N THR A 35 -11.57 26.66 -9.12
CA THR A 35 -10.79 27.45 -8.16
C THR A 35 -9.38 27.64 -8.72
N THR A 36 -8.97 28.89 -8.88
CA THR A 36 -7.60 29.28 -9.23
C THR A 36 -6.62 28.67 -8.23
N PRO A 37 -5.53 28.01 -8.68
CA PRO A 37 -4.47 27.61 -7.78
C PRO A 37 -3.71 28.85 -7.30
N THR A 38 -3.88 29.21 -6.03
CA THR A 38 -2.98 30.12 -5.33
C THR A 38 -1.61 29.45 -5.25
N THR A 39 -0.63 30.03 -5.93
CA THR A 39 0.78 29.61 -5.85
C THR A 39 1.28 29.79 -4.42
N PRO A 40 1.74 28.75 -3.71
CA PRO A 40 2.46 28.95 -2.46
C PRO A 40 3.82 29.58 -2.79
N ALA A 41 4.12 30.70 -2.15
CA ALA A 41 5.42 31.36 -2.23
C ALA A 41 6.55 30.38 -1.86
N SER A 42 7.60 30.40 -2.66
CA SER A 42 8.82 29.60 -2.51
C SER A 42 9.45 29.84 -1.13
N ALA A 43 9.65 28.77 -0.36
CA ALA A 43 10.48 28.79 0.83
C ALA A 43 11.97 29.00 0.44
N PRO A 44 12.76 29.74 1.23
CA PRO A 44 14.13 30.07 0.89
C PRO A 44 14.99 28.81 0.79
N ALA A 45 15.81 28.76 -0.26
CA ALA A 45 16.80 27.72 -0.49
C ALA A 45 17.74 27.62 0.73
N ALA A 46 17.81 26.42 1.32
CA ALA A 46 18.79 26.10 2.35
C ALA A 46 20.21 26.29 1.81
N ALA A 47 21.08 26.84 2.65
CA ALA A 47 22.49 27.11 2.35
C ALA A 47 23.25 25.84 1.92
N PRO A 48 24.17 25.93 0.93
CA PRO A 48 24.98 24.80 0.51
C PRO A 48 26.14 24.61 1.49
N GLY A 49 26.30 23.41 2.08
CA GLY A 49 27.49 23.14 2.89
C GLY A 49 27.53 21.88 3.75
N ALA A 50 26.41 21.21 4.00
CA ALA A 50 26.41 19.87 4.58
C ALA A 50 25.62 18.96 3.66
N ALA A 51 26.25 17.91 3.14
CA ALA A 51 25.52 16.89 2.40
C ALA A 51 24.42 16.36 3.32
N ALA A 52 23.16 16.63 2.97
CA ALA A 52 22.02 16.10 3.70
C ALA A 52 22.20 14.57 3.80
N PRO A 53 21.81 13.93 4.92
CA PRO A 53 21.85 12.48 5.02
C PRO A 53 21.13 11.88 3.82
N LEU A 54 21.74 10.85 3.21
CA LEU A 54 21.15 10.17 2.07
C LEU A 54 19.72 9.74 2.44
N THR A 55 18.79 9.97 1.52
CA THR A 55 17.44 9.45 1.67
C THR A 55 17.50 7.92 1.73
N ARG A 56 16.42 7.29 2.24
CA ARG A 56 16.37 5.84 2.31
C ARG A 56 16.59 5.18 0.94
N ALA A 57 16.05 5.75 -0.13
CA ALA A 57 16.23 5.20 -1.48
C ALA A 57 17.68 5.34 -1.96
N GLN A 58 18.27 6.53 -1.76
CA GLN A 58 19.67 6.79 -2.12
C GLN A 58 20.64 5.86 -1.38
N GLY A 59 20.42 5.63 -0.08
CA GLY A 59 21.25 4.73 0.71
C GLY A 59 21.09 3.24 0.40
N LEU A 60 19.97 2.82 -0.18
CA LEU A 60 19.70 1.41 -0.48
C LEU A 60 20.21 0.97 -1.86
N PHE A 61 20.09 1.83 -2.87
CA PHE A 61 20.44 1.47 -4.26
C PHE A 61 20.83 2.65 -5.14
N GLY A 62 21.10 3.83 -4.55
CA GLY A 62 21.43 5.04 -5.32
C GLY A 62 22.76 4.98 -6.05
N ASP A 63 23.68 4.11 -5.62
CA ASP A 63 24.96 3.83 -6.25
C ASP A 63 24.81 3.05 -7.58
N ILE A 64 23.86 2.10 -7.63
CA ILE A 64 23.62 1.24 -8.80
C ILE A 64 22.51 1.81 -9.71
N ASN A 65 21.49 2.45 -9.13
CA ASN A 65 20.37 3.02 -9.88
C ASN A 65 20.00 4.42 -9.36
N PRO A 66 20.85 5.44 -9.61
CA PRO A 66 20.66 6.79 -9.09
C PRO A 66 19.36 7.44 -9.59
N LYS A 67 18.94 7.16 -10.83
CA LYS A 67 17.72 7.76 -11.37
C LYS A 67 16.47 7.22 -10.66
N LEU A 68 16.42 5.93 -10.36
CA LEU A 68 15.29 5.36 -9.63
C LEU A 68 15.26 5.87 -8.19
N ALA A 69 16.41 6.05 -7.54
CA ALA A 69 16.50 6.64 -6.21
C ALA A 69 15.94 8.07 -6.22
N GLN A 70 16.36 8.89 -7.19
CA GLN A 70 15.81 10.23 -7.40
C GLN A 70 14.29 10.20 -7.61
N LEU A 71 13.76 9.34 -8.48
CA LEU A 71 12.31 9.26 -8.73
C LEU A 71 11.53 8.79 -7.49
N THR A 72 12.15 7.95 -6.66
CA THR A 72 11.56 7.52 -5.38
C THR A 72 11.42 8.71 -4.43
N ASP A 73 12.43 9.58 -4.37
CA ASP A 73 12.42 10.76 -3.52
C ASP A 73 11.47 11.83 -4.06
N ASP A 74 11.68 12.27 -5.31
CA ASP A 74 11.02 13.44 -5.87
C ASP A 74 9.55 13.16 -6.24
N VAL A 75 9.29 12.04 -6.93
CA VAL A 75 7.97 11.76 -7.50
C VAL A 75 7.13 10.92 -6.57
N LEU A 76 7.66 9.78 -6.11
CA LEU A 76 6.86 8.87 -5.29
C LEU A 76 6.56 9.51 -3.93
N PHE A 77 7.57 9.85 -3.14
CA PHE A 77 7.36 10.39 -1.80
C PHE A 77 7.18 11.91 -1.77
N GLY A 78 7.84 12.66 -2.65
CA GLY A 78 7.77 14.12 -2.72
C GLY A 78 6.47 14.68 -3.31
N ASP A 79 5.81 13.94 -4.22
CA ASP A 79 4.52 14.34 -4.80
C ASP A 79 3.41 13.34 -4.43
N VAL A 80 3.42 12.13 -5.01
CA VAL A 80 2.26 11.23 -4.99
C VAL A 80 1.78 10.90 -3.58
N TRP A 81 2.69 10.65 -2.64
CA TRP A 81 2.37 10.39 -1.23
C TRP A 81 2.01 11.65 -0.43
N ALA A 82 2.45 12.84 -0.86
CA ALA A 82 2.19 14.11 -0.20
C ALA A 82 0.84 14.75 -0.61
N ARG A 83 0.20 14.25 -1.69
CA ARG A 83 -1.07 14.78 -2.20
C ARG A 83 -2.19 14.74 -1.12
N PRO A 84 -2.93 15.84 -0.89
CA PRO A 84 -3.83 15.98 0.27
C PRO A 84 -5.16 15.22 0.14
N GLY A 85 -5.53 14.75 -1.06
CA GLY A 85 -6.84 14.11 -1.30
C GLY A 85 -7.02 12.72 -0.66
N LEU A 86 -5.97 12.12 -0.11
CA LEU A 86 -6.04 10.89 0.65
C LEU A 86 -4.98 10.91 1.76
N SER A 87 -5.38 10.56 2.98
CA SER A 87 -4.51 10.60 4.15
C SER A 87 -3.32 9.63 4.01
N GLN A 88 -2.22 9.90 4.70
CA GLN A 88 -1.07 8.99 4.71
C GLN A 88 -1.42 7.62 5.31
N ARG A 89 -2.34 7.59 6.27
CA ARG A 89 -2.90 6.35 6.84
C ARG A 89 -3.57 5.51 5.75
N ASP A 90 -4.49 6.11 5.01
CA ASP A 90 -5.28 5.38 4.00
C ASP A 90 -4.44 5.02 2.77
N ARG A 91 -3.48 5.88 2.38
CA ARG A 91 -2.48 5.53 1.34
C ARG A 91 -1.67 4.31 1.72
N SER A 92 -1.27 4.19 3.00
CA SER A 92 -0.57 3.01 3.49
C SER A 92 -1.46 1.77 3.41
N LEU A 93 -2.73 1.85 3.81
CA LEU A 93 -3.67 0.74 3.71
C LEU A 93 -3.82 0.27 2.25
N VAL A 94 -4.06 1.20 1.32
CA VAL A 94 -4.18 0.88 -0.12
C VAL A 94 -2.90 0.24 -0.65
N THR A 95 -1.74 0.78 -0.29
CA THR A 95 -0.45 0.24 -0.75
C THR A 95 -0.19 -1.16 -0.20
N VAL A 96 -0.44 -1.39 1.09
CA VAL A 96 -0.34 -2.72 1.72
C VAL A 96 -1.28 -3.70 1.01
N SER A 97 -2.54 -3.33 0.80
CA SER A 97 -3.51 -4.18 0.10
C SER A 97 -3.05 -4.55 -1.31
N ALA A 98 -2.49 -3.59 -2.06
CA ALA A 98 -1.94 -3.85 -3.39
C ALA A 98 -0.72 -4.80 -3.36
N LEU A 99 0.19 -4.63 -2.39
CA LEU A 99 1.37 -5.50 -2.25
C LEU A 99 1.00 -6.93 -1.85
N ILE A 100 -0.05 -7.10 -1.04
CA ILE A 100 -0.62 -8.41 -0.71
C ILE A 100 -1.22 -9.04 -1.97
N ALA A 101 -2.06 -8.30 -2.69
CA ALA A 101 -2.72 -8.79 -3.90
C ALA A 101 -1.73 -9.23 -4.99
N LEU A 102 -0.62 -8.50 -5.13
CA LEU A 102 0.44 -8.79 -6.10
C LEU A 102 1.45 -9.83 -5.60
N ASN A 103 1.32 -10.33 -4.37
CA ASN A 103 2.28 -11.22 -3.71
C ASN A 103 3.72 -10.68 -3.78
N ARG A 104 3.95 -9.49 -3.18
CA ARG A 104 5.25 -8.79 -3.13
C ARG A 104 5.78 -8.68 -1.69
N PRO A 105 6.16 -9.81 -1.04
CA PRO A 105 6.50 -9.84 0.38
C PRO A 105 7.73 -8.98 0.75
N ASP A 106 8.70 -8.85 -0.16
CA ASP A 106 9.92 -8.06 0.08
C ASP A 106 9.62 -6.58 0.30
N GLN A 107 8.69 -6.03 -0.46
CA GLN A 107 8.23 -4.65 -0.31
C GLN A 107 7.20 -4.51 0.82
N LEU A 108 6.37 -5.53 1.02
CA LEU A 108 5.34 -5.55 2.06
C LEU A 108 5.93 -5.29 3.45
N ARG A 109 7.09 -5.87 3.76
CA ARG A 109 7.74 -5.72 5.07
C ARG A 109 7.96 -4.26 5.47
N SER A 110 8.54 -3.45 4.58
CA SER A 110 8.76 -2.02 4.86
C SER A 110 7.47 -1.21 4.85
N HIS A 111 6.48 -1.59 4.05
CA HIS A 111 5.20 -0.89 3.98
C HIS A 111 4.29 -1.19 5.18
N LEU A 112 4.40 -2.34 5.82
CA LEU A 112 3.73 -2.62 7.10
C LEU A 112 4.27 -1.74 8.23
N GLN A 113 5.58 -1.50 8.28
CA GLN A 113 6.15 -0.55 9.26
C GLN A 113 5.65 0.87 8.98
N ARG A 114 5.75 1.33 7.73
CA ARG A 114 5.23 2.65 7.33
C ARG A 114 3.73 2.80 7.62
N ALA A 115 2.95 1.74 7.45
CA ALA A 115 1.53 1.75 7.77
C ALA A 115 1.29 2.04 9.25
N ARG A 116 2.06 1.41 10.14
CA ARG A 116 2.01 1.65 11.60
C ARG A 116 2.45 3.07 11.94
N ASP A 117 3.55 3.53 11.35
CA ASP A 117 4.05 4.90 11.54
C ASP A 117 3.02 5.95 11.11
N ASN A 118 2.20 5.63 10.10
CA ASN A 118 1.10 6.47 9.61
C ASN A 118 -0.23 6.26 10.36
N GLY A 119 -0.27 5.46 11.43
CA GLY A 119 -1.41 5.33 12.33
C GLY A 119 -2.36 4.16 12.07
N LEU A 120 -2.00 3.17 11.23
CA LEU A 120 -2.73 1.90 11.18
C LEU A 120 -2.33 1.00 12.36
N THR A 121 -3.32 0.42 13.00
CA THR A 121 -3.10 -0.57 14.05
C THR A 121 -2.74 -1.94 13.45
N GLU A 122 -2.06 -2.78 14.23
CA GLU A 122 -1.79 -4.17 13.83
C GLU A 122 -3.10 -4.95 13.61
N ALA A 123 -4.13 -4.66 14.40
CA ALA A 123 -5.45 -5.29 14.27
C ALA A 123 -6.11 -4.96 12.91
N GLU A 124 -6.08 -3.69 12.48
CA GLU A 124 -6.62 -3.30 11.17
C GLU A 124 -5.86 -3.93 10.01
N LEU A 125 -4.53 -4.06 10.12
CA LEU A 125 -3.70 -4.71 9.10
C LEU A 125 -3.96 -6.22 9.03
N VAL A 126 -4.13 -6.88 10.17
CA VAL A 126 -4.52 -8.31 10.22
C VAL A 126 -5.91 -8.52 9.64
N GLU A 127 -6.87 -7.64 9.93
CA GLU A 127 -8.22 -7.72 9.37
C GLU A 127 -8.20 -7.52 7.85
N ALA A 128 -7.40 -6.57 7.35
CA ALA A 128 -7.22 -6.39 5.91
C ALA A 128 -6.64 -7.63 5.22
N MET A 129 -5.66 -8.32 5.84
CA MET A 129 -5.11 -9.58 5.31
C MET A 129 -6.17 -10.68 5.25
N THR A 130 -6.98 -10.82 6.31
CA THR A 130 -8.10 -11.78 6.36
C THR A 130 -9.12 -11.47 5.26
N HIS A 131 -9.50 -10.20 5.10
CA HIS A 131 -10.42 -9.78 4.05
C HIS A 131 -9.87 -10.08 2.65
N LEU A 132 -8.59 -9.79 2.41
CA LEU A 132 -7.93 -10.04 1.13
C LEU A 132 -7.75 -11.53 0.81
N ALA A 133 -7.86 -12.44 1.77
CA ALA A 133 -7.87 -13.88 1.50
C ALA A 133 -9.02 -14.26 0.53
N PHE A 134 -10.16 -13.58 0.64
CA PHE A 134 -11.34 -13.82 -0.19
C PHE A 134 -11.23 -13.20 -1.60
N TYR A 135 -10.53 -12.07 -1.74
CA TYR A 135 -10.44 -11.35 -3.01
C TYR A 135 -9.17 -11.63 -3.81
N THR A 136 -8.09 -12.03 -3.12
CA THR A 136 -6.77 -12.20 -3.72
C THR A 136 -6.23 -13.62 -3.54
N GLY A 137 -6.97 -14.48 -2.84
CA GLY A 137 -6.63 -15.88 -2.59
C GLY A 137 -5.93 -16.11 -1.25
N TRP A 138 -6.20 -17.28 -0.67
CA TRP A 138 -5.65 -17.71 0.62
C TRP A 138 -4.11 -17.65 0.71
N PRO A 139 -3.34 -18.08 -0.32
CA PRO A 139 -1.87 -18.04 -0.25
C PRO A 139 -1.29 -16.64 -0.06
N ASN A 140 -1.92 -15.62 -0.65
CA ASN A 140 -1.48 -14.23 -0.50
C ASN A 140 -1.68 -13.74 0.93
N ALA A 141 -2.84 -14.02 1.53
CA ALA A 141 -3.13 -13.66 2.92
C ALA A 141 -2.20 -14.37 3.92
N ILE A 142 -1.92 -15.66 3.70
CA ILE A 142 -0.98 -16.42 4.54
C ILE A 142 0.43 -15.83 4.45
N THR A 143 0.93 -15.57 3.23
CA THR A 143 2.25 -14.97 3.02
C THR A 143 2.35 -13.62 3.71
N ALA A 144 1.33 -12.76 3.55
CA ALA A 144 1.26 -11.46 4.21
C ALA A 144 1.27 -11.58 5.74
N SER A 145 0.51 -12.52 6.29
CA SER A 145 0.40 -12.77 7.72
C SER A 145 1.72 -13.22 8.33
N LEU A 146 2.49 -14.04 7.61
CA LEU A 146 3.82 -14.47 8.04
C LEU A 146 4.82 -13.30 8.06
N VAL A 147 4.80 -12.44 7.04
CA VAL A 147 5.63 -11.21 7.03
C VAL A 147 5.21 -10.28 8.18
N ALA A 148 3.92 -10.10 8.42
CA ALA A 148 3.40 -9.27 9.50
C ALA A 148 3.86 -9.78 10.88
N LYS A 149 3.82 -11.09 11.10
CA LYS A 149 4.31 -11.74 12.32
C LYS A 149 5.78 -11.41 12.61
N GLU A 150 6.62 -11.25 11.59
CA GLU A 150 8.03 -10.86 11.76
C GLU A 150 8.17 -9.37 12.08
N VAL A 151 7.42 -8.51 11.39
CA VAL A 151 7.47 -7.05 11.58
C VAL A 151 6.97 -6.66 12.97
N PHE A 152 5.85 -7.22 13.42
CA PHE A 152 5.20 -6.82 14.67
C PHE A 152 5.95 -7.27 15.93
N LYS A 153 6.76 -8.34 15.82
CA LYS A 153 7.61 -8.80 16.92
C LYS A 153 8.78 -7.87 17.22
N LYS A 154 9.21 -7.07 16.25
CA LYS A 154 10.36 -6.19 16.38
C LYS A 154 9.90 -4.90 17.05
N LYS A 155 10.23 -4.74 18.33
CA LYS A 155 10.15 -3.47 19.06
C LYS A 155 11.45 -2.70 18.89
#